data_AF-A0A8S0VYU3-F1
#
_entry.id   AF-A0A8S0VYU3-F1
#
_cell.length_a   1.000
_cell.length_b   1.000
_cell.length_c   1.000
_cell.angle_alpha   90.00
_cell.angle_beta   90.00
_cell.angle_gamma   90.00
#
_symmetry.space_group_name_H-M   'P 1'
#
loop_
_entity.id
_entity.type
_entity.pdbx_description
1 polymer ?
#
loop_
_entity_poly.entity_id
_entity_poly.type
_entity_poly.pdbx_seq_one_letter_code
_entity_poly.pdbx_strand_id
1 'polypeptide(L)'
;MYAAGVEGGYTADVLALIQRQYLKRWPVLLPHEQEQSPDFLAAIDDDVPEEEYAIPSEDKMKAEEYTKAMEEHTEYQHVLTFQKGIKQWMTYQHIKDNDMDPNTLSSNNPYHILMHKLTGIMQKKLRLKTPVNVWRQNHQDEVEAELREMVVVKDLFKKIPQDEKDNCTSLAKQEHVVALTEWERELNAPLSMSPAHRQRCIHGLVQFMQPMIDLVLEATGLMVTVLAGGLEPAHGGTTPGDIKMNFRHMEHTRYKKYIVPIFGSFLQKCFTPEECRSRALPANKPSDEGLDPLDPIYLDAAGVNFDTLPLPTALNTQSLPAAMTKEPVPVPPHPGSPLPAAQVLTSHPSLPTGLNA
;
A
#
# COMPACT_ATOMS: atom_id res chain seq x y z
N MET A 1 18.46 -10.16 -4.57
CA MET A 1 18.78 -10.52 -3.17
C MET A 1 17.59 -10.32 -2.24
N TYR A 2 17.01 -9.12 -2.14
CA TYR A 2 15.87 -8.85 -1.23
C TYR A 2 14.67 -9.82 -1.43
N ALA A 3 14.22 -10.02 -2.68
CA ALA A 3 13.12 -10.95 -2.98
C ALA A 3 13.40 -12.39 -2.49
N ALA A 4 14.60 -12.93 -2.73
CA ALA A 4 15.00 -14.24 -2.22
C ALA A 4 15.01 -14.30 -0.67
N GLY A 5 15.39 -13.20 -0.01
CA GLY A 5 15.30 -13.07 1.45
C GLY A 5 13.86 -12.99 1.98
N VAL A 6 12.93 -12.43 1.19
CA VAL A 6 11.50 -12.46 1.50
C VAL A 6 10.95 -13.88 1.35
N GLU A 7 11.26 -14.55 0.25
CA GLU A 7 10.81 -15.92 -0.02
C GLU A 7 11.36 -16.93 1.00
N GLY A 8 12.62 -16.76 1.41
CA GLY A 8 13.27 -17.65 2.37
C GLY A 8 13.06 -17.29 3.84
N GLY A 9 12.37 -16.18 4.15
CA GLY A 9 12.09 -15.77 5.54
C GLY A 9 13.27 -15.17 6.32
N TYR A 10 14.40 -14.89 5.67
CA TYR A 10 15.60 -14.25 6.24
C TYR A 10 15.75 -12.79 5.76
N THR A 11 14.62 -12.09 5.63
CA THR A 11 14.56 -10.73 5.07
C THR A 11 15.37 -9.72 5.88
N ALA A 12 15.43 -9.89 7.20
CA ALA A 12 16.20 -9.03 8.09
C ALA A 12 17.71 -9.12 7.80
N ASP A 13 18.23 -10.34 7.61
CA ASP A 13 19.64 -10.58 7.33
C ASP A 13 20.03 -10.06 5.95
N VAL A 14 19.19 -10.32 4.93
CA VAL A 14 19.40 -9.76 3.59
C VAL A 14 19.37 -8.24 3.63
N LEU A 15 18.44 -7.64 4.36
CA LEU A 15 18.35 -6.20 4.46
C LEU A 15 19.58 -5.61 5.17
N ALA A 16 20.06 -6.23 6.24
CA ALA A 16 21.29 -5.83 6.92
C ALA A 16 22.51 -5.93 5.98
N LEU A 17 22.59 -6.98 5.17
CA LEU A 17 23.63 -7.12 4.14
C LEU A 17 23.53 -6.02 3.08
N ILE A 18 22.33 -5.74 2.56
CA ILE A 18 22.10 -4.65 1.60
C ILE A 18 22.53 -3.31 2.20
N GLN A 19 22.10 -3.01 3.44
CA GLN A 19 22.42 -1.77 4.12
C GLN A 19 23.92 -1.62 4.34
N ARG A 20 24.59 -2.67 4.79
CA ARG A 20 26.06 -2.69 4.96
C ARG A 20 26.79 -2.50 3.65
N GLN A 21 26.42 -3.24 2.60
CA GLN A 21 27.03 -3.09 1.27
C GLN A 21 26.79 -1.70 0.68
N TYR A 22 25.60 -1.13 0.90
CA TYR A 22 25.29 0.24 0.50
C TYR A 22 26.14 1.25 1.26
N LEU A 23 26.24 1.13 2.59
CA LEU A 23 27.01 2.05 3.45
C LEU A 23 28.51 2.03 3.16
N LYS A 24 29.07 0.85 2.86
CA LYS A 24 30.46 0.73 2.41
C LYS A 24 30.73 1.50 1.13
N ARG A 25 29.81 1.40 0.17
CA ARG A 25 29.90 2.07 -1.13
C ARG A 25 29.57 3.55 -1.06
N TRP A 26 28.67 3.96 -0.18
CA TRP A 26 28.26 5.35 0.02
C TRP A 26 28.38 5.70 1.51
N PRO A 27 29.59 6.09 1.97
CA PRO A 27 29.82 6.44 3.36
C PRO A 27 28.87 7.54 3.83
N VAL A 28 28.43 7.45 5.07
CA VAL A 28 27.44 8.34 5.70
C VAL A 28 27.80 9.83 5.59
N LEU A 29 29.10 10.14 5.61
CA LEU A 29 29.62 11.51 5.53
C LEU A 29 29.83 12.02 4.10
N LEU A 30 29.63 11.17 3.09
CA LEU A 30 29.75 11.60 1.70
C LEU A 30 28.54 12.49 1.35
N PRO A 31 28.76 13.70 0.81
CA PRO A 31 27.66 14.53 0.32
C PRO A 31 26.82 13.79 -0.72
N HIS A 32 25.50 13.90 -0.63
CA HIS A 32 24.57 13.14 -1.50
C HIS A 32 24.73 13.44 -3.00
N GLU A 33 25.36 14.56 -3.37
CA GLU A 33 25.61 14.98 -4.75
C GLU A 33 26.92 14.44 -5.32
N GLN A 34 27.80 13.91 -4.48
CA GLN A 34 29.12 13.45 -4.90
C GLN A 34 29.07 11.95 -5.21
N GLU A 35 29.24 11.62 -6.49
CA GLU A 35 29.41 10.23 -6.90
C GLU A 35 30.80 9.70 -6.51
N GLN A 36 30.84 8.44 -6.08
CA GLN A 36 32.10 7.75 -5.79
C GLN A 36 32.83 7.40 -7.08
N SER A 37 34.16 7.45 -7.05
CA SER A 37 34.94 7.07 -8.22
C SER A 37 34.77 5.57 -8.53
N PRO A 38 34.78 5.18 -9.81
CA PRO A 38 34.72 3.76 -10.19
C PRO A 38 35.84 2.92 -9.54
N ASP A 39 37.03 3.50 -9.40
CA ASP A 39 38.18 2.85 -8.75
C ASP A 39 37.93 2.58 -7.27
N PHE A 40 37.26 3.50 -6.55
CA PHE A 40 36.87 3.30 -5.15
C PHE A 40 35.83 2.19 -5.03
N LEU A 41 34.80 2.20 -5.88
CA LEU A 41 33.75 1.16 -5.88
C LEU A 41 34.30 -0.23 -6.19
N ALA A 42 35.31 -0.34 -7.06
CA ALA A 42 35.97 -1.61 -7.38
C ALA A 42 36.90 -2.13 -6.27
N ALA A 43 37.43 -1.24 -5.42
CA ALA A 43 38.32 -1.59 -4.33
C ALA A 43 37.57 -2.04 -3.05
N ILE A 44 36.27 -1.80 -2.96
CA ILE A 44 35.46 -2.16 -1.78
C ILE A 44 35.22 -3.67 -1.75
N ASP A 45 35.67 -4.30 -0.67
CA ASP A 45 35.33 -5.67 -0.32
C ASP A 45 34.06 -5.71 0.54
N ASP A 46 32.99 -6.30 0.00
CA ASP A 46 31.69 -6.42 0.68
C ASP A 46 31.73 -7.36 1.89
N ASP A 47 32.68 -8.30 1.95
CA ASP A 47 32.72 -9.36 2.97
C ASP A 47 33.41 -8.90 4.27
N VAL A 48 34.34 -7.96 4.20
CA VAL A 48 35.15 -7.49 5.36
C VAL A 48 34.26 -6.81 6.42
N PRO A 49 34.23 -7.26 7.69
CA PRO A 49 33.45 -6.61 8.77
C PRO A 49 33.66 -5.10 8.81
N GLU A 50 32.58 -4.33 8.96
CA GLU A 50 32.69 -2.89 9.08
C GLU A 50 33.21 -2.53 10.47
N GLU A 51 34.18 -1.62 10.54
CA GLU A 51 34.69 -1.14 11.81
C GLU A 51 33.62 -0.25 12.45
N GLU A 52 33.09 -0.68 13.60
CA GLU A 52 32.08 0.08 14.32
C GLU A 52 32.62 1.46 14.69
N TYR A 53 31.87 2.51 14.35
CA TYR A 53 32.25 3.87 14.70
C TYR A 53 32.33 4.00 16.23
N ALA A 54 33.55 4.15 16.76
CA ALA A 54 33.78 4.16 18.19
C ALA A 54 33.12 5.37 18.84
N ILE A 55 32.34 5.14 19.89
CA ILE A 55 31.75 6.22 20.68
C ILE A 55 32.90 7.02 21.30
N PRO A 56 32.97 8.34 21.09
CA PRO A 56 34.00 9.18 21.69
C PRO A 56 34.05 8.99 23.21
N SER A 57 35.25 8.79 23.77
CA SER A 57 35.45 8.56 25.20
C SER A 57 35.97 9.83 25.85
N GLU A 58 35.23 10.34 26.84
CA GLU A 58 35.56 11.57 27.57
C GLU A 58 36.94 11.50 28.25
N ASP A 59 37.33 10.33 28.75
CA ASP A 59 38.60 10.13 29.48
C ASP A 59 39.86 10.14 28.59
N LYS A 60 39.70 9.92 27.28
CA LYS A 60 40.82 9.74 26.34
C LYS A 60 41.14 10.97 25.51
N MET A 61 40.25 11.95 25.50
CA MET A 61 40.32 13.14 24.65
C MET A 61 40.25 14.41 25.49
N LYS A 62 40.77 15.52 24.98
CA LYS A 62 40.59 16.81 25.66
C LYS A 62 39.12 17.23 25.54
N ALA A 63 38.63 18.01 26.49
CA ALA A 63 37.22 18.42 26.52
C ALA A 63 36.73 19.06 25.19
N GLU A 64 37.55 19.88 24.55
CA GLU A 64 37.22 20.50 23.24
C GLU A 64 37.18 19.51 22.07
N GLU A 65 38.04 18.48 22.10
CA GLU A 65 38.06 17.41 21.10
C GLU A 65 36.86 16.48 21.29
N TYR A 66 36.48 16.23 22.55
CA TYR A 66 35.32 15.43 22.89
C TYR A 66 34.02 16.07 22.43
N THR A 67 33.82 17.37 22.65
CA THR A 67 32.59 18.05 22.19
C THR A 67 32.46 17.98 20.68
N LYS A 68 33.56 18.21 19.94
CA LYS A 68 33.56 18.10 18.49
C LYS A 68 33.29 16.67 18.00
N ALA A 69 33.94 15.67 18.59
CA ALA A 69 33.73 14.27 18.22
C ALA A 69 32.29 13.81 18.53
N MET A 70 31.70 14.33 19.60
CA MET A 70 30.29 14.07 19.93
C MET A 70 29.34 14.71 18.93
N GLU A 71 29.61 15.93 18.46
CA GLU A 71 28.83 16.58 17.40
C GLU A 71 28.88 15.74 16.10
N GLU A 72 30.07 15.35 15.65
CA GLU A 72 30.25 14.47 14.48
C GLU A 72 29.51 13.13 14.63
N HIS A 73 29.56 12.53 15.84
CA HIS A 73 28.81 11.30 16.13
C HIS A 73 27.29 11.54 16.09
N THR A 74 26.79 12.67 16.58
CA THR A 74 25.35 12.97 16.51
C THR A 74 24.86 13.20 15.09
N GLU A 75 25.65 13.86 14.24
CA GLU A 75 25.35 14.02 12.82
C GLU A 75 25.33 12.65 12.13
N TYR A 76 26.32 11.79 12.42
CA TYR A 76 26.38 10.42 11.93
C TYR A 76 25.11 9.61 12.30
N GLN A 77 24.67 9.67 13.57
CA GLN A 77 23.43 9.02 14.03
C GLN A 77 22.18 9.57 13.34
N HIS A 78 22.14 10.88 13.06
CA HIS A 78 21.02 11.49 12.35
C HIS A 78 20.93 10.98 10.91
N VAL A 79 22.05 10.89 10.19
CA VAL A 79 22.08 10.36 8.83
C VAL A 79 21.77 8.85 8.81
N LEU A 80 22.26 8.07 9.78
CA LEU A 80 21.84 6.67 9.94
C LEU A 80 20.33 6.52 10.14
N THR A 81 19.71 7.45 10.88
CA THR A 81 18.25 7.47 11.06
C THR A 81 17.52 7.74 9.75
N PHE A 82 18.04 8.66 8.92
CA PHE A 82 17.50 8.92 7.58
C PHE A 82 17.54 7.67 6.69
N GLN A 83 18.59 6.85 6.83
CA GLN A 83 18.75 5.61 6.08
C GLN A 83 17.81 4.46 6.52
N LYS A 84 17.05 4.62 7.61
CA LYS A 84 15.86 3.76 7.85
C LYS A 84 14.86 3.84 6.68
N GLY A 85 14.91 4.92 5.89
CA GLY A 85 14.20 5.05 4.63
C GLY A 85 14.54 3.95 3.61
N ILE A 86 15.77 3.41 3.59
CA ILE A 86 16.17 2.32 2.67
C ILE A 86 15.33 1.06 2.91
N LYS A 87 15.06 0.73 4.18
CA LYS A 87 14.18 -0.40 4.54
C LYS A 87 12.79 -0.20 3.96
N GLN A 88 12.21 0.97 4.21
CA GLN A 88 10.87 1.29 3.73
C GLN A 88 10.81 1.32 2.20
N TRP A 89 11.84 1.86 1.56
CA TRP A 89 11.99 1.89 0.11
C TRP A 89 12.11 0.47 -0.48
N MET A 90 12.96 -0.40 0.08
CA MET A 90 13.08 -1.79 -0.37
C MET A 90 11.77 -2.58 -0.20
N THR A 91 11.09 -2.41 0.94
CA THR A 91 9.76 -3.01 1.14
C THR A 91 8.75 -2.47 0.15
N TYR A 92 8.71 -1.15 -0.05
CA TYR A 92 7.81 -0.51 -1.01
C TYR A 92 8.09 -0.97 -2.45
N GLN A 93 9.36 -0.98 -2.87
CA GLN A 93 9.80 -1.39 -4.18
C GLN A 93 9.50 -2.87 -4.41
N HIS A 94 9.74 -3.74 -3.42
CA HIS A 94 9.36 -5.14 -3.51
C HIS A 94 7.85 -5.33 -3.62
N ILE A 95 7.03 -4.56 -2.87
CA ILE A 95 5.57 -4.60 -3.00
C ILE A 95 5.17 -4.18 -4.42
N LYS A 96 5.78 -3.11 -4.93
CA LYS A 96 5.52 -2.58 -6.27
C LYS A 96 5.99 -3.52 -7.39
N ASP A 97 7.13 -4.18 -7.25
CA ASP A 97 7.65 -5.11 -8.26
C ASP A 97 6.87 -6.44 -8.23
N ASN A 98 6.29 -6.77 -7.09
CA ASN A 98 5.32 -7.85 -6.95
C ASN A 98 3.88 -7.32 -7.02
N ASP A 99 3.66 -6.16 -7.68
CA ASP A 99 2.37 -5.49 -7.63
C ASP A 99 1.25 -6.39 -8.12
N MET A 100 0.17 -6.36 -7.35
CA MET A 100 -1.10 -6.94 -7.72
C MET A 100 -1.86 -5.94 -8.59
N ASP A 101 -1.26 -5.44 -9.66
CA ASP A 101 -1.96 -4.53 -10.59
C ASP A 101 -3.26 -5.24 -11.01
N PRO A 102 -4.44 -4.68 -10.66
CA PRO A 102 -5.73 -5.30 -10.96
C PRO A 102 -5.94 -5.49 -12.47
N ASN A 103 -5.17 -4.78 -13.31
CA ASN A 103 -5.22 -4.91 -14.76
C ASN A 103 -4.32 -6.04 -15.29
N THR A 104 -3.36 -6.52 -14.50
CA THR A 104 -2.57 -7.68 -14.91
C THR A 104 -3.45 -8.93 -14.82
N LEU A 105 -3.68 -9.58 -15.96
CA LEU A 105 -4.47 -10.82 -16.10
C LEU A 105 -3.79 -12.04 -15.47
N SER A 106 -2.90 -11.84 -14.51
CA SER A 106 -2.25 -12.93 -13.83
C SER A 106 -3.29 -13.68 -13.00
N SER A 107 -3.44 -14.97 -13.25
CA SER A 107 -4.30 -15.88 -12.47
C SER A 107 -3.97 -15.89 -10.97
N ASN A 108 -2.82 -15.34 -10.59
CA ASN A 108 -2.40 -15.19 -9.20
C ASN A 108 -2.93 -13.93 -8.50
N ASN A 109 -3.61 -13.00 -9.19
CA ASN A 109 -4.15 -11.80 -8.56
C ASN A 109 -5.54 -12.08 -7.91
N PRO A 110 -5.67 -12.07 -6.57
CA PRO A 110 -6.95 -12.29 -5.89
C PRO A 110 -8.04 -11.28 -6.28
N TYR A 111 -7.64 -10.06 -6.63
CA TYR A 111 -8.56 -8.97 -6.92
C TYR A 111 -9.23 -9.09 -8.28
N HIS A 112 -8.65 -9.87 -9.19
CA HIS A 112 -9.22 -10.13 -10.50
C HIS A 112 -10.58 -10.84 -10.38
N ILE A 113 -10.63 -11.94 -9.62
CA ILE A 113 -11.86 -12.70 -9.37
C ILE A 113 -12.87 -11.85 -8.60
N LEU A 114 -12.40 -11.05 -7.62
CA LEU A 114 -13.27 -10.16 -6.86
C LEU A 114 -13.90 -9.08 -7.74
N MET A 115 -13.12 -8.44 -8.61
CA MET A 115 -13.60 -7.40 -9.52
C MET A 115 -14.64 -7.95 -10.48
N HIS A 116 -14.42 -9.16 -11.01
CA HIS A 116 -15.41 -9.84 -11.83
C HIS A 116 -16.74 -10.05 -11.09
N LYS A 117 -16.67 -10.50 -9.82
CA LYS A 117 -17.86 -10.74 -8.98
C LYS A 117 -18.59 -9.44 -8.60
N LEU A 118 -17.85 -8.36 -8.34
CA LEU A 118 -18.43 -7.08 -7.95
C LEU A 118 -19.08 -6.34 -9.11
N THR A 119 -18.42 -6.30 -10.27
CA THR A 119 -18.92 -5.53 -11.42
C THR A 119 -19.99 -6.30 -12.18
N GLY A 120 -19.98 -7.64 -12.13
CA GLY A 120 -20.77 -8.48 -13.03
C GLY A 120 -20.39 -8.31 -14.51
N ILE A 121 -19.45 -7.43 -14.82
CA ILE A 121 -18.92 -7.20 -16.15
C ILE A 121 -17.89 -8.30 -16.35
N MET A 122 -18.29 -9.32 -17.12
CA MET A 122 -17.35 -10.34 -17.54
C MET A 122 -16.20 -9.67 -18.27
N GLN A 123 -14.99 -9.79 -17.73
CA GLN A 123 -13.81 -9.47 -18.51
C GLN A 123 -13.93 -10.23 -19.83
N LYS A 124 -13.69 -9.50 -20.92
CA LYS A 124 -13.89 -9.92 -22.30
C LYS A 124 -13.71 -11.43 -22.47
N LYS A 125 -14.82 -12.15 -22.65
CA LYS A 125 -14.84 -13.61 -22.84
C LYS A 125 -13.73 -14.02 -23.81
N LEU A 126 -13.00 -15.10 -23.48
CA LEU A 126 -11.92 -15.60 -24.32
C LEU A 126 -12.42 -15.73 -25.76
N ARG A 127 -11.74 -15.03 -26.67
CA ARG A 127 -12.05 -15.08 -28.10
C ARG A 127 -11.48 -16.37 -28.67
N LEU A 128 -12.27 -17.04 -29.52
CA LEU A 128 -11.80 -18.14 -30.33
C LEU A 128 -10.58 -17.70 -31.15
N LYS A 129 -9.45 -18.39 -31.00
CA LYS A 129 -8.27 -18.13 -31.83
C LYS A 129 -8.63 -18.39 -33.29
N THR A 130 -8.16 -17.54 -34.20
CA THR A 130 -8.29 -17.82 -35.63
C THR A 130 -7.44 -19.04 -36.00
N PRO A 131 -7.89 -19.92 -36.93
CA PRO A 131 -7.13 -21.09 -37.35
C PRO A 131 -5.69 -20.78 -37.77
N VAL A 132 -5.47 -19.64 -38.42
CA VAL A 132 -4.14 -19.12 -38.81
C VAL A 132 -3.19 -18.97 -37.61
N ASN A 133 -3.70 -18.56 -36.45
CA ASN A 133 -2.88 -18.35 -35.26
C ASN A 133 -2.48 -19.68 -34.62
N VAL A 134 -3.40 -20.66 -34.62
CA VAL A 134 -3.10 -22.01 -34.13
C VAL A 134 -2.06 -22.68 -35.05
N TRP A 135 -2.25 -22.56 -36.36
CA TRP A 135 -1.27 -23.03 -37.34
C TRP A 135 0.12 -22.40 -37.14
N ARG A 136 0.18 -21.07 -36.96
CA ARG A 136 1.43 -20.33 -36.70
C ARG A 136 2.14 -20.81 -35.44
N GLN A 137 1.43 -21.18 -34.38
CA GLN A 137 2.03 -21.69 -33.14
C GLN A 137 2.75 -23.03 -33.37
N ASN A 138 2.23 -23.88 -34.25
CA ASN A 138 2.83 -25.18 -34.56
C ASN A 138 3.93 -25.11 -35.64
N HIS A 139 3.98 -24.04 -36.42
CA HIS A 139 4.93 -23.83 -37.53
C HIS A 139 5.78 -22.58 -37.32
N GLN A 140 6.16 -22.28 -36.08
CA GLN A 140 6.85 -21.04 -35.75
C GLN A 140 8.18 -20.91 -36.51
N ASP A 141 8.94 -22.00 -36.65
CA ASP A 141 10.24 -22.00 -37.35
C ASP A 141 10.10 -21.69 -38.85
N GLU A 142 9.12 -22.29 -39.52
CA GLU A 142 8.83 -22.05 -40.93
C GLU A 142 8.34 -20.62 -41.16
N VAL A 143 7.44 -20.15 -40.29
CA VAL A 143 6.92 -18.78 -40.35
C VAL A 143 8.03 -17.76 -40.10
N GLU A 144 8.94 -18.00 -39.15
CA GLU A 144 10.07 -17.08 -38.88
C GLU A 144 11.09 -17.05 -40.03
N ALA A 145 11.31 -18.17 -40.72
CA ALA A 145 12.16 -18.21 -41.91
C ALA A 145 11.57 -17.37 -43.06
N GLU A 146 10.27 -17.49 -43.33
CA GLU A 146 9.60 -16.71 -44.40
C GLU A 146 9.22 -15.28 -43.99
N LEU A 147 9.07 -14.97 -42.70
CA LEU A 147 8.83 -13.58 -42.24
C LEU A 147 10.02 -12.68 -42.57
N ARG A 148 11.23 -13.24 -42.63
CA ARG A 148 12.43 -12.52 -43.09
C ARG A 148 12.30 -12.07 -44.55
N GLU A 149 11.46 -12.74 -45.34
CA GLU A 149 11.15 -12.40 -46.73
C GLU A 149 9.87 -11.54 -46.87
N MET A 150 9.33 -11.01 -45.76
CA MET A 150 8.10 -10.20 -45.71
C MET A 150 6.84 -10.89 -46.26
N VAL A 151 6.78 -12.23 -46.24
CA VAL A 151 5.57 -12.94 -46.64
C VAL A 151 4.49 -12.79 -45.57
N VAL A 152 3.27 -12.46 -45.98
CA VAL A 152 2.12 -12.36 -45.07
C VAL A 152 1.71 -13.78 -44.66
N VAL A 153 1.77 -14.10 -43.35
CA VAL A 153 1.39 -15.41 -42.76
C VAL A 153 0.05 -15.96 -43.28
N LYS A 154 -0.90 -15.08 -43.60
CA LYS A 154 -2.20 -15.47 -44.17
C LYS A 154 -2.07 -16.13 -45.54
N ASP A 155 -1.09 -15.75 -46.34
CA ASP A 155 -0.90 -16.32 -47.68
C ASP A 155 -0.23 -17.69 -47.62
N LEU A 156 0.65 -17.92 -46.64
CA LEU A 156 1.17 -19.25 -46.33
C LEU A 156 0.04 -20.17 -45.88
N PHE A 157 -0.80 -19.71 -44.95
CA PHE A 157 -1.98 -20.46 -44.53
C PHE A 157 -2.98 -20.70 -45.67
N LYS A 158 -3.06 -19.86 -46.71
CA LYS A 158 -3.90 -20.15 -47.88
C LYS A 158 -3.33 -21.27 -48.74
N LYS A 159 -2.00 -21.44 -48.78
CA LYS A 159 -1.32 -22.46 -49.58
C LYS A 159 -1.37 -23.85 -48.96
N ILE A 160 -1.57 -23.96 -47.64
CA ILE A 160 -1.61 -25.28 -46.99
C ILE A 160 -2.83 -26.11 -47.47
N PRO A 161 -2.72 -27.45 -47.46
CA PRO A 161 -3.80 -28.37 -47.79
C PRO A 161 -5.10 -28.12 -47.00
N GLN A 162 -6.25 -28.47 -47.59
CA GLN A 162 -7.55 -28.19 -46.97
C GLN A 162 -7.78 -29.02 -45.69
N ASP A 163 -7.31 -30.26 -45.66
CA ASP A 163 -7.33 -31.13 -44.49
C ASP A 163 -6.57 -30.52 -43.32
N GLU A 164 -5.43 -29.88 -43.57
CA GLU A 164 -4.66 -29.20 -42.53
C GLU A 164 -5.38 -27.95 -42.00
N LYS A 165 -6.05 -27.19 -42.88
CA LYS A 165 -6.90 -26.05 -42.47
C LYS A 165 -8.07 -26.50 -41.60
N ASP A 166 -8.70 -27.61 -41.96
CA ASP A 166 -9.81 -28.18 -41.21
C ASP A 166 -9.32 -28.68 -39.84
N ASN A 167 -8.15 -29.32 -39.78
CA ASN A 167 -7.49 -29.72 -38.54
C ASN A 167 -7.17 -28.51 -37.65
N CYS A 168 -6.60 -27.44 -38.20
CA CYS A 168 -6.33 -26.21 -37.44
C CYS A 168 -7.62 -25.55 -36.93
N THR A 169 -8.71 -25.63 -37.70
CA THR A 169 -10.03 -25.11 -37.29
C THR A 169 -10.63 -25.95 -36.16
N SER A 170 -10.51 -27.27 -36.25
CA SER A 170 -10.94 -28.20 -35.19
C SER A 170 -10.14 -27.98 -33.91
N LEU A 171 -8.81 -27.89 -34.03
CA LEU A 171 -7.91 -27.65 -32.90
C LEU A 171 -8.18 -26.29 -32.24
N ALA A 172 -8.40 -25.23 -33.03
CA ALA A 172 -8.77 -23.91 -32.49
C ALA A 172 -10.06 -23.96 -31.65
N LYS A 173 -11.07 -24.71 -32.10
CA LYS A 173 -12.32 -24.90 -31.34
C LYS A 173 -12.08 -25.72 -30.07
N GLN A 174 -11.30 -26.79 -30.15
CA GLN A 174 -10.98 -27.63 -28.99
C GLN A 174 -10.20 -26.84 -27.93
N GLU A 175 -9.14 -26.13 -28.33
CA GLU A 175 -8.38 -25.24 -27.44
C GLU A 175 -9.28 -24.18 -26.80
N HIS A 176 -10.21 -23.62 -27.56
CA HIS A 176 -11.15 -22.62 -27.05
C HIS A 176 -12.12 -23.20 -26.02
N VAL A 177 -12.66 -24.40 -26.23
CA VAL A 177 -13.51 -25.07 -25.26
C VAL A 177 -12.73 -25.39 -23.98
N VAL A 178 -11.51 -25.90 -24.09
CA VAL A 178 -10.64 -26.16 -22.93
C VAL A 178 -10.36 -24.86 -22.19
N ALA A 179 -9.96 -23.80 -22.90
CA ALA A 179 -9.64 -22.52 -22.29
C ALA A 179 -10.87 -21.83 -21.66
N LEU A 180 -12.06 -21.96 -22.26
CA LEU A 180 -13.31 -21.48 -21.63
C LEU A 180 -13.64 -22.26 -20.37
N THR A 181 -13.48 -23.58 -20.40
CA THR A 181 -13.76 -24.44 -19.24
C THR A 181 -12.80 -24.12 -18.09
N GLU A 182 -11.52 -23.93 -18.38
CA GLU A 182 -10.52 -23.52 -17.39
C GLU A 182 -10.81 -22.13 -16.84
N TRP A 183 -11.13 -21.17 -17.71
CA TRP A 183 -11.51 -19.82 -17.31
C TRP A 183 -12.76 -19.81 -16.42
N GLU A 184 -13.80 -20.56 -16.77
CA GLU A 184 -15.01 -20.71 -15.95
C GLU A 184 -14.70 -21.39 -14.61
N ARG A 185 -13.80 -22.39 -14.60
CA ARG A 185 -13.34 -23.04 -13.38
C ARG A 185 -12.61 -22.06 -12.46
N GLU A 186 -11.68 -21.26 -12.98
CA GLU A 186 -10.93 -20.26 -12.21
C GLU A 186 -11.86 -19.18 -11.63
N LEU A 187 -12.83 -18.72 -12.42
CA LEU A 187 -13.77 -17.68 -12.04
C LEU A 187 -14.73 -18.13 -10.93
N ASN A 188 -15.13 -19.40 -10.98
CA ASN A 188 -16.00 -20.02 -9.98
C ASN A 188 -15.22 -20.64 -8.82
N ALA A 189 -13.89 -20.70 -8.89
CA ALA A 189 -13.07 -21.23 -7.82
C ALA A 189 -13.29 -20.42 -6.53
N PRO A 190 -13.29 -21.08 -5.36
CA PRO A 190 -13.24 -20.37 -4.10
C PRO A 190 -11.92 -19.59 -4.02
N LEU A 191 -11.96 -18.40 -3.41
CA LEU A 191 -10.74 -17.62 -3.16
C LEU A 191 -9.79 -18.44 -2.28
N SER A 192 -8.49 -18.39 -2.59
CA SER A 192 -7.49 -19.12 -1.80
C SER A 192 -7.47 -18.60 -0.38
N MET A 193 -7.64 -19.52 0.57
CA MET A 193 -7.60 -19.24 2.01
C MET A 193 -6.21 -19.41 2.61
N SER A 194 -5.17 -19.60 1.78
CA SER A 194 -3.80 -19.71 2.28
C SER A 194 -3.33 -18.39 2.92
N PRO A 195 -2.53 -18.43 4.00
CA PRO A 195 -2.02 -17.22 4.65
C PRO A 195 -1.26 -16.30 3.69
N ALA A 196 -0.44 -16.87 2.80
CA ALA A 196 0.32 -16.09 1.81
C ALA A 196 -0.60 -15.33 0.83
N HIS A 197 -1.65 -15.99 0.32
CA HIS A 197 -2.59 -15.33 -0.58
C HIS A 197 -3.40 -14.24 0.13
N ARG A 198 -3.80 -14.48 1.39
CA ARG A 198 -4.47 -13.48 2.23
C ARG A 198 -3.57 -12.25 2.48
N GLN A 199 -2.28 -12.46 2.75
CA GLN A 199 -1.36 -11.36 2.95
C GLN A 199 -1.21 -10.51 1.67
N ARG A 200 -1.18 -11.15 0.49
CA ARG A 200 -1.20 -10.44 -0.79
C ARG A 200 -2.48 -9.63 -0.98
N CYS A 201 -3.64 -10.18 -0.63
CA CYS A 201 -4.88 -9.41 -0.59
C CYS A 201 -4.71 -8.19 0.32
N ILE A 202 -4.33 -8.38 1.58
CA ILE A 202 -4.20 -7.28 2.55
C ILE A 202 -3.27 -6.17 2.02
N HIS A 203 -2.12 -6.53 1.46
CA HIS A 203 -1.19 -5.56 0.87
C HIS A 203 -1.77 -4.83 -0.34
N GLY A 204 -2.46 -5.54 -1.24
CA GLY A 204 -3.08 -4.95 -2.43
C GLY A 204 -4.40 -4.20 -2.16
N LEU A 205 -4.94 -4.26 -0.93
CA LEU A 205 -6.26 -3.69 -0.61
C LEU A 205 -6.31 -2.18 -0.86
N VAL A 206 -5.23 -1.47 -0.52
CA VAL A 206 -5.16 -0.02 -0.73
C VAL A 206 -5.24 0.31 -2.22
N GLN A 207 -4.44 -0.35 -3.05
CA GLN A 207 -4.43 -0.14 -4.50
C GLN A 207 -5.76 -0.54 -5.15
N PHE A 208 -6.40 -1.59 -4.64
CA PHE A 208 -7.70 -2.01 -5.13
C PHE A 208 -8.82 -1.02 -4.79
N MET A 209 -8.83 -0.50 -3.55
CA MET A 209 -9.88 0.40 -3.07
C MET A 209 -9.68 1.84 -3.53
N GLN A 210 -8.44 2.28 -3.77
CA GLN A 210 -8.15 3.67 -4.11
C GLN A 210 -8.93 4.16 -5.35
N PRO A 211 -8.95 3.46 -6.50
CA PRO A 211 -9.75 3.90 -7.65
C PRO A 211 -11.25 3.99 -7.35
N MET A 212 -11.79 3.12 -6.48
CA MET A 212 -13.19 3.18 -6.09
C MET A 212 -13.47 4.41 -5.21
N ILE A 213 -12.57 4.72 -4.29
CA ILE A 213 -12.65 5.91 -3.43
C ILE A 213 -12.60 7.17 -4.29
N ASP A 214 -11.67 7.22 -5.25
CA ASP A 214 -11.51 8.34 -6.17
C ASP A 214 -12.77 8.54 -7.03
N LEU A 215 -13.35 7.45 -7.56
CA LEU A 215 -14.60 7.51 -8.33
C LEU A 215 -15.79 7.97 -7.49
N VAL A 216 -15.90 7.53 -6.23
CA VAL A 216 -16.96 8.02 -5.33
C VAL A 216 -16.77 9.50 -5.05
N LEU A 217 -15.54 9.94 -4.80
CA LEU A 217 -15.22 11.35 -4.60
C LEU A 217 -15.55 12.18 -5.85
N GLU A 218 -15.20 11.71 -7.04
CA GLU A 218 -15.51 12.40 -8.30
C GLU A 218 -17.02 12.47 -8.56
N ALA A 219 -17.74 11.37 -8.37
CA ALA A 219 -19.17 11.29 -8.68
C ALA A 219 -20.06 12.00 -7.66
N THR A 220 -19.66 12.01 -6.38
CA THR A 220 -20.52 12.48 -5.28
C THR A 220 -19.96 13.68 -4.52
N GLY A 221 -18.67 13.97 -4.67
CA GLY A 221 -17.95 14.94 -3.85
C GLY A 221 -17.73 14.50 -2.40
N LEU A 222 -18.05 13.25 -2.04
CA LEU A 222 -17.90 12.71 -0.68
C LEU A 222 -16.48 12.23 -0.39
N MET A 223 -15.96 12.62 0.77
CA MET A 223 -14.71 12.08 1.29
C MET A 223 -14.97 10.72 1.95
N VAL A 224 -14.39 9.67 1.39
CA VAL A 224 -14.52 8.30 1.90
C VAL A 224 -13.25 7.92 2.65
N THR A 225 -13.40 7.36 3.85
CA THR A 225 -12.31 6.72 4.60
C THR A 225 -12.67 5.27 4.81
N VAL A 226 -11.77 4.36 4.43
CA VAL A 226 -11.95 2.91 4.61
C VAL A 226 -11.13 2.47 5.81
N LEU A 227 -11.80 1.93 6.82
CA LEU A 227 -11.16 1.29 7.98
C LEU A 227 -11.30 -0.22 7.83
N ALA A 228 -10.17 -0.91 7.65
CA ALA A 228 -10.12 -2.37 7.56
C ALA A 228 -9.36 -2.94 8.76
N GLY A 229 -9.91 -4.00 9.38
CA GLY A 229 -9.28 -4.69 10.49
C GLY A 229 -9.80 -6.12 10.62
N GLY A 230 -8.96 -7.03 11.11
CA GLY A 230 -9.36 -8.43 11.35
C GLY A 230 -8.19 -9.32 11.76
N LEU A 231 -8.49 -10.33 12.57
CA LEU A 231 -7.71 -11.57 12.62
C LEU A 231 -8.09 -12.41 11.39
N GLU A 232 -7.22 -13.31 10.93
CA GLU A 232 -7.37 -14.14 9.72
C GLU A 232 -8.84 -14.38 9.25
N PRO A 233 -9.17 -14.16 7.96
CA PRO A 233 -10.52 -13.92 7.43
C PRO A 233 -11.45 -15.14 7.34
N ALA A 234 -11.35 -16.13 8.23
CA ALA A 234 -12.22 -17.30 8.19
C ALA A 234 -13.70 -16.98 8.55
N HIS A 235 -14.02 -15.80 9.10
CA HIS A 235 -15.32 -15.55 9.75
C HIS A 235 -16.05 -14.26 9.32
N GLY A 236 -15.98 -13.85 8.05
CA GLY A 236 -16.95 -12.88 7.48
C GLY A 236 -17.12 -11.55 8.24
N GLY A 237 -16.04 -11.02 8.83
CA GLY A 237 -16.08 -9.79 9.64
C GLY A 237 -16.69 -9.95 11.04
N THR A 238 -16.92 -11.18 11.48
CA THR A 238 -17.34 -11.53 12.84
C THR A 238 -16.24 -12.28 13.59
N THR A 239 -16.23 -12.17 14.92
CA THR A 239 -15.32 -12.91 15.77
C THR A 239 -15.61 -14.42 15.72
N PRO A 240 -14.59 -15.29 15.73
CA PRO A 240 -14.80 -16.71 15.95
C PRO A 240 -15.35 -16.93 17.36
N GLY A 241 -16.50 -17.61 17.47
CA GLY A 241 -17.15 -17.92 18.75
C GLY A 241 -18.64 -18.18 18.60
N ASP A 242 -19.26 -18.75 19.64
CA ASP A 242 -20.70 -19.03 19.69
C ASP A 242 -21.53 -17.76 19.54
N ILE A 243 -20.99 -16.64 20.02
CA ILE A 243 -21.56 -15.30 19.85
C ILE A 243 -20.79 -14.58 18.74
N LYS A 244 -21.41 -14.51 17.57
CA LYS A 244 -20.88 -13.72 16.45
C LYS A 244 -20.99 -12.23 16.79
N MET A 245 -19.86 -11.59 17.09
CA MET A 245 -19.77 -10.14 17.25
C MET A 245 -18.99 -9.53 16.09
N ASN A 246 -19.34 -8.32 15.69
CA ASN A 246 -18.51 -7.50 14.81
C ASN A 246 -18.07 -6.22 15.54
N PHE A 247 -17.07 -5.52 14.96
CA PHE A 247 -16.52 -4.29 15.55
C PHE A 247 -17.61 -3.27 15.88
N ARG A 248 -18.59 -3.07 14.98
CA ARG A 248 -19.68 -2.12 15.18
C ARG A 248 -20.51 -2.45 16.44
N HIS A 249 -20.82 -3.71 16.69
CA HIS A 249 -21.62 -4.11 17.87
C HIS A 249 -20.81 -4.08 19.16
N MET A 250 -19.58 -4.61 19.13
CA MET A 250 -18.71 -4.68 20.30
C MET A 250 -18.27 -3.28 20.76
N GLU A 251 -17.97 -2.42 19.80
CA GLU A 251 -17.39 -1.11 20.04
C GLU A 251 -18.36 0.04 19.79
N HIS A 252 -19.66 -0.23 19.66
CA HIS A 252 -20.66 0.79 19.31
C HIS A 252 -20.51 2.07 20.15
N THR A 253 -20.39 1.92 21.47
CA THR A 253 -20.25 3.05 22.41
C THR A 253 -18.94 3.80 22.20
N ARG A 254 -17.81 3.10 22.04
CA ARG A 254 -16.49 3.73 21.83
C ARG A 254 -16.37 4.34 20.44
N TYR A 255 -16.91 3.70 19.41
CA TYR A 255 -17.00 4.23 18.05
C TYR A 255 -17.77 5.54 18.02
N LYS A 256 -18.98 5.58 18.61
CA LYS A 256 -19.77 6.82 18.72
C LYS A 256 -19.08 7.89 19.57
N LYS A 257 -18.43 7.49 20.67
CA LYS A 257 -17.79 8.44 21.59
C LYS A 257 -16.50 9.04 21.04
N TYR A 258 -15.71 8.26 20.29
CA TYR A 258 -14.36 8.65 19.89
C TYR A 258 -14.19 8.78 18.38
N ILE A 259 -14.64 7.82 17.59
CA ILE A 259 -14.39 7.81 16.14
C ILE A 259 -15.26 8.83 15.41
N VAL A 260 -16.57 8.86 15.71
CA VAL A 260 -17.50 9.79 15.06
C VAL A 260 -17.12 11.26 15.29
N PRO A 261 -16.77 11.72 16.51
CA PRO A 261 -16.34 13.10 16.73
C PRO A 261 -15.02 13.44 16.07
N ILE A 262 -14.06 12.50 16.02
CA ILE A 262 -12.78 12.72 15.32
C ILE A 262 -13.03 12.94 13.83
N PHE A 263 -13.84 12.07 13.21
CA PHE A 263 -14.16 12.19 11.79
C PHE A 263 -15.00 13.43 11.50
N GLY A 264 -15.98 13.75 12.35
CA GLY A 264 -16.77 14.98 12.25
C GLY A 264 -15.92 16.25 12.34
N SER A 265 -14.94 16.29 13.26
CA SER A 265 -14.01 17.41 13.37
C SER A 265 -13.10 17.52 12.15
N PHE A 266 -12.65 16.40 11.59
CA PHE A 266 -11.91 16.39 10.33
C PHE A 266 -12.75 16.99 9.19
N LEU A 267 -14.00 16.55 9.02
CA LEU A 267 -14.89 17.08 7.99
C LEU A 267 -15.16 18.59 8.15
N GLN A 268 -15.35 19.07 9.38
CA GLN A 268 -15.53 20.50 9.67
C GLN A 268 -14.29 21.35 9.31
N LYS A 269 -13.08 20.75 9.29
CA LYS A 269 -11.85 21.42 8.84
C LYS A 269 -11.69 21.38 7.33
N CYS A 270 -12.21 20.34 6.68
CA CYS A 270 -12.12 20.15 5.23
C CYS A 270 -13.19 20.91 4.46
N PHE A 271 -14.36 21.17 5.06
CA PHE A 271 -15.51 21.76 4.38
C PHE A 271 -16.04 22.96 5.15
N THR A 272 -16.20 24.07 4.44
CA THR A 272 -16.82 25.28 4.98
C THR A 272 -18.35 25.14 5.03
N PRO A 273 -19.04 25.80 5.98
CA PRO A 273 -20.50 25.83 6.01
C PRO A 273 -21.13 26.33 4.70
N GLU A 274 -20.46 27.23 3.99
CA GLU A 274 -20.87 27.77 2.70
C GLU A 274 -20.84 26.70 1.59
N GLU A 275 -19.77 25.92 1.51
CA GLU A 275 -19.66 24.79 0.58
C GLU A 275 -20.74 23.75 0.85
N CYS A 276 -20.97 23.40 2.12
CA CYS A 276 -22.04 22.49 2.52
C CYS A 276 -23.41 23.00 2.08
N ARG A 277 -23.70 24.29 2.25
CA ARG A 277 -24.97 24.90 1.81
C ARG A 277 -25.11 24.94 0.29
N SER A 278 -24.03 25.16 -0.46
CA SER A 278 -24.06 25.13 -1.93
C SER A 278 -24.29 23.74 -2.52
N ARG A 279 -23.92 22.69 -1.78
CA ARG A 279 -24.09 21.27 -2.19
C ARG A 279 -25.37 20.65 -1.64
N ALA A 280 -26.03 21.30 -0.67
CA ALA A 280 -27.28 20.82 -0.12
C ALA A 280 -28.42 20.98 -1.16
N LEU A 281 -29.26 19.95 -1.27
CA LEU A 281 -30.47 20.05 -2.07
C LEU A 281 -31.39 21.14 -1.49
N PRO A 282 -31.95 22.03 -2.34
CA PRO A 282 -32.82 23.09 -1.86
C PRO A 282 -34.11 22.49 -1.29
N ALA A 283 -34.31 22.65 0.02
CA ALA A 283 -35.44 22.07 0.76
C ALA A 283 -36.84 22.44 0.21
N ASN A 284 -36.93 23.51 -0.59
CA ASN A 284 -38.19 24.11 -1.02
C ASN A 284 -38.51 23.90 -2.51
N LYS A 285 -37.72 23.12 -3.25
CA LYS A 285 -38.04 22.81 -4.65
C LYS A 285 -38.26 21.31 -4.81
N PRO A 286 -39.46 20.85 -5.22
CA PRO A 286 -39.59 19.49 -5.71
C PRO A 286 -38.58 19.34 -6.84
N SER A 287 -37.69 18.37 -6.71
CA SER A 287 -36.68 18.10 -7.71
C SER A 287 -37.39 17.65 -8.99
N ASP A 288 -37.07 18.25 -10.13
CA ASP A 288 -37.57 17.79 -11.44
C ASP A 288 -37.13 16.34 -11.73
N GLU A 289 -36.15 15.83 -10.97
CA GLU A 289 -35.63 14.47 -11.04
C GLU A 289 -36.35 13.47 -10.10
N GLY A 290 -37.36 13.91 -9.34
CA GLY A 290 -38.15 13.01 -8.49
C GLY A 290 -37.40 12.42 -7.28
N LEU A 291 -36.35 13.09 -6.83
CA LEU A 291 -35.66 12.75 -5.58
C LEU A 291 -36.44 13.34 -4.41
N ASP A 292 -37.19 12.48 -3.71
CA ASP A 292 -37.87 12.83 -2.47
C ASP A 292 -36.84 13.13 -1.37
N PRO A 293 -37.06 14.14 -0.51
CA PRO A 293 -36.27 14.36 0.68
C PRO A 293 -36.19 13.07 1.51
N LEU A 294 -34.99 12.72 1.99
CA LEU A 294 -34.82 11.54 2.86
C LEU A 294 -35.72 11.68 4.09
N ASP A 295 -36.61 10.72 4.29
CA ASP A 295 -37.49 10.66 5.45
C ASP A 295 -36.62 10.52 6.72
N PRO A 296 -36.73 11.46 7.68
CA PRO A 296 -36.03 11.39 8.96
C PRO A 296 -36.19 10.05 9.68
N ILE A 297 -37.35 9.41 9.52
CA ILE A 297 -37.66 8.11 10.14
C ILE A 297 -36.75 7.00 9.58
N TYR A 298 -36.41 7.06 8.30
CA TYR A 298 -35.53 6.08 7.65
C TYR A 298 -34.07 6.25 8.07
N LEU A 299 -33.65 7.49 8.33
CA LEU A 299 -32.30 7.82 8.80
C LEU A 299 -32.08 7.35 10.25
N ASP A 300 -33.06 7.53 11.12
CA ASP A 300 -33.03 7.03 12.50
C ASP A 300 -32.99 5.49 12.55
N ALA A 301 -33.76 4.82 11.68
CA ALA A 301 -33.75 3.36 11.59
C ALA A 301 -32.40 2.79 11.11
N ALA A 302 -31.67 3.52 10.26
CA ALA A 302 -30.32 3.15 9.84
C ALA A 302 -29.25 3.37 10.93
N GLY A 303 -29.63 3.99 12.06
CA GLY A 303 -28.71 4.43 13.11
C GLY A 303 -27.82 5.60 12.66
N VAL A 304 -28.21 6.31 11.60
CA VAL A 304 -27.60 7.57 11.17
C VAL A 304 -28.22 8.66 12.03
N ASN A 305 -27.76 8.76 13.27
CA ASN A 305 -28.18 9.86 14.12
C ASN A 305 -27.52 11.12 13.53
N PHE A 306 -28.33 12.05 13.00
CA PHE A 306 -27.91 13.45 12.90
C PHE A 306 -27.88 14.00 14.33
N ASP A 307 -26.95 13.49 15.13
CA ASP A 307 -26.49 14.27 16.26
C ASP A 307 -25.94 15.54 15.61
N THR A 308 -26.71 16.62 15.70
CA THR A 308 -26.20 17.98 15.70
C THR A 308 -25.01 17.94 16.63
N LEU A 309 -23.81 17.76 16.06
CA LEU A 309 -22.57 17.92 16.79
C LEU A 309 -22.77 19.27 17.49
N PRO A 310 -22.81 19.32 18.83
CA PRO A 310 -23.03 20.57 19.52
C PRO A 310 -22.00 21.51 18.94
N LEU A 311 -22.49 22.55 18.24
CA LEU A 311 -21.65 23.52 17.56
C LEU A 311 -20.62 23.90 18.61
N PRO A 312 -19.32 23.61 18.42
CA PRO A 312 -18.35 23.74 19.50
C PRO A 312 -18.53 25.13 20.08
N THR A 313 -19.10 25.20 21.28
CA THR A 313 -19.41 26.46 21.96
C THR A 313 -18.12 27.23 21.92
N ALA A 314 -18.10 28.30 21.11
CA ALA A 314 -16.89 28.90 20.57
C ALA A 314 -15.76 28.78 21.59
N LEU A 315 -14.81 27.86 21.33
CA LEU A 315 -13.59 27.83 22.10
C LEU A 315 -13.02 29.23 21.94
N ASN A 316 -13.10 29.96 23.05
CA ASN A 316 -12.76 31.35 23.24
C ASN A 316 -11.60 31.69 22.31
N THR A 317 -11.93 32.31 21.18
CA THR A 317 -10.96 32.70 20.17
C THR A 317 -10.20 33.84 20.81
N GLN A 318 -9.11 33.51 21.50
CA GLN A 318 -8.09 34.50 21.80
C GLN A 318 -7.68 35.05 20.44
N SER A 319 -8.07 36.30 20.22
CA SER A 319 -7.70 37.12 19.08
C SER A 319 -6.22 36.98 18.83
N LEU A 320 -5.85 36.34 17.71
CA LEU A 320 -4.54 36.56 17.12
C LEU A 320 -4.43 38.06 16.80
N PRO A 321 -3.40 38.76 17.30
CA PRO A 321 -3.24 40.18 16.99
C PRO A 321 -2.97 40.34 15.50
N ALA A 322 -3.68 41.32 14.92
CA ALA A 322 -3.56 41.71 13.53
C ALA A 322 -2.11 42.03 13.16
N ALA A 323 -1.76 41.68 11.93
CA ALA A 323 -0.49 41.95 11.29
C ALA A 323 0.00 43.39 11.53
N MET A 324 1.18 43.53 12.15
CA MET A 324 1.98 44.74 12.05
C MET A 324 3.17 44.50 11.11
N THR A 325 3.25 45.44 10.18
CA THR A 325 4.31 45.85 9.27
C THR A 325 5.73 45.43 9.66
N LYS A 326 6.46 44.93 8.65
CA LYS A 326 7.90 44.64 8.66
C LYS A 326 8.74 45.88 9.03
N GLU A 327 9.59 45.76 10.04
CA GLU A 327 10.91 46.40 10.11
C GLU A 327 11.85 45.57 11.01
N PRO A 328 13.17 45.47 10.74
CA PRO A 328 14.04 44.46 11.34
C PRO A 328 15.03 45.04 12.36
N VAL A 329 14.96 44.66 13.64
CA VAL A 329 16.07 44.84 14.60
C VAL A 329 15.97 43.84 15.78
N PRO A 330 17.02 43.66 16.60
CA PRO A 330 17.91 42.51 16.66
C PRO A 330 17.64 41.54 17.82
N VAL A 331 18.14 40.32 17.71
CA VAL A 331 18.02 39.25 18.71
C VAL A 331 18.92 39.52 19.94
N PRO A 332 18.39 39.52 21.17
CA PRO A 332 19.19 39.33 22.37
C PRO A 332 19.20 37.85 22.83
N PRO A 333 20.31 37.36 23.41
CA PRO A 333 20.41 35.99 23.90
C PRO A 333 19.89 35.91 25.34
N HIS A 334 19.21 34.82 25.73
CA HIS A 334 19.12 34.35 27.13
C HIS A 334 18.29 33.04 27.26
N PRO A 335 18.34 32.32 28.39
CA PRO A 335 19.16 31.12 28.55
C PRO A 335 18.30 29.87 28.85
N GLY A 336 18.98 28.72 28.89
CA GLY A 336 18.37 27.41 29.08
C GLY A 336 17.51 27.24 30.35
N SER A 337 16.59 26.30 30.25
CA SER A 337 15.98 25.63 31.39
C SER A 337 15.96 24.11 31.15
N PRO A 338 16.19 23.29 32.20
CA PRO A 338 16.45 21.87 32.07
C PRO A 338 15.17 21.03 32.10
N LEU A 339 15.19 19.90 31.38
CA LEU A 339 14.18 18.84 31.43
C LEU A 339 14.44 17.90 32.62
N PRO A 340 13.38 17.38 33.28
CA PRO A 340 13.52 16.46 34.40
C PRO A 340 13.74 15.00 33.96
N ALA A 341 14.49 14.28 34.80
CA ALA A 341 14.94 12.90 34.64
C ALA A 341 13.80 11.86 34.55
N ALA A 342 13.94 10.93 33.61
CA ALA A 342 13.11 9.74 33.50
C ALA A 342 13.58 8.67 34.49
N GLN A 343 12.65 8.15 35.30
CA GLN A 343 12.89 7.00 36.19
C GLN A 343 12.82 5.70 35.40
N VAL A 344 13.88 4.90 35.50
CA VAL A 344 13.99 3.54 34.99
C VAL A 344 13.26 2.58 35.94
N LEU A 345 12.23 1.90 35.45
CA LEU A 345 11.57 0.78 36.13
C LEU A 345 12.05 -0.52 35.50
N THR A 346 12.99 -1.18 36.19
CA THR A 346 13.40 -2.56 35.92
C THR A 346 12.39 -3.53 36.54
N SER A 347 11.77 -4.39 35.73
CA SER A 347 11.15 -5.63 36.22
C SER A 347 11.36 -6.75 35.22
N HIS A 348 12.25 -7.68 35.58
CA HIS A 348 12.39 -9.00 34.96
C HIS A 348 11.22 -9.91 35.34
N PRO A 349 10.74 -10.77 34.42
CA PRO A 349 10.08 -12.01 34.80
C PRO A 349 10.94 -13.24 34.48
N SER A 350 11.15 -14.04 35.51
CA SER A 350 11.82 -15.34 35.54
C SER A 350 11.00 -16.41 34.81
N LEU A 351 11.66 -17.24 33.99
CA LEU A 351 11.10 -18.49 33.46
C LEU A 351 11.05 -19.57 34.57
N PRO A 352 9.99 -20.39 34.64
CA PRO A 352 10.03 -21.63 35.40
C PRO A 352 10.47 -22.80 34.52
N THR A 353 11.58 -23.42 34.92
CA THR A 353 12.01 -24.75 34.51
C THR A 353 11.11 -25.78 35.18
N GLY A 354 10.44 -26.62 34.40
CA GLY A 354 9.63 -27.73 34.90
C GLY A 354 9.82 -28.96 34.02
N LEU A 355 10.71 -29.85 34.45
CA LEU A 355 10.97 -31.19 33.91
C LEU A 355 10.74 -32.18 35.07
N ASN A 356 9.99 -33.25 34.78
CA ASN A 356 9.84 -34.54 35.49
C ASN A 356 8.41 -34.88 35.91
N ALA A 357 7.75 -35.74 35.14
CA ALA A 357 7.52 -37.16 35.46
C ALA A 357 6.80 -37.84 34.29
#